data_AF-A0AAW0FF73-F1
#
_entry.id   AF-A0AAW0FF73-F1
#
_cell.length_a   1.000
_cell.length_b   1.000
_cell.length_c   1.000
_cell.angle_alpha   90.00
_cell.angle_beta   90.00
_cell.angle_gamma   90.00
#
_symmetry.space_group_name_H-M   'P 1'
#
loop_
_entity.id
_entity.type
_entity.pdbx_description
1 polymer ?
#
loop_
_entity_poly.entity_id
_entity_poly.type
_entity_poly.pdbx_seq_one_letter_code
_entity_poly.pdbx_strand_id
1 'polypeptide(L)' 'MQGAKHSSQLNTAIGGTDDFVYLIVNDIGSLSGEGLDFIDGMTFLERFFTVFDSAGSRFGIATTQFTDATTNQG' A
#
# COMPACT_ATOMS: atom_id res chain seq x y z
N MET A 1 -15.60 -21.09 -18.80
CA MET A 1 -14.58 -20.79 -17.77
C MET A 1 -14.37 -19.28 -17.77
N GLN A 2 -14.98 -18.56 -16.82
CA GLN A 2 -14.81 -17.12 -16.69
C GLN A 2 -13.59 -16.86 -15.81
N GLY A 3 -12.48 -16.45 -16.42
CA GLY A 3 -11.39 -15.84 -15.69
C GLY A 3 -11.93 -14.57 -15.03
N ALA A 4 -11.70 -14.42 -13.73
CA ALA A 4 -12.20 -13.31 -12.95
C ALA A 4 -11.77 -11.97 -13.57
N LYS A 5 -12.70 -11.27 -14.23
CA LYS A 5 -12.53 -9.86 -14.59
C LYS A 5 -12.40 -9.07 -13.29
N HIS A 6 -11.18 -8.72 -12.92
CA HIS A 6 -10.92 -7.74 -11.86
C HIS A 6 -11.14 -6.36 -12.46
N SER A 7 -12.40 -5.94 -12.67
CA SER A 7 -12.73 -4.57 -13.04
C SER A 7 -12.51 -3.70 -11.80
N SER A 8 -11.29 -3.21 -11.63
CA SER A 8 -10.94 -2.28 -10.56
C SER A 8 -11.32 -0.88 -11.01
N GLN A 9 -12.49 -0.40 -10.58
CA GLN A 9 -12.94 0.98 -10.82
C GLN A 9 -11.87 2.02 -10.44
N LEU A 10 -10.97 1.67 -9.51
CA LEU A 10 -9.88 2.51 -9.03
C LEU A 10 -8.73 2.67 -10.03
N ASN A 11 -8.54 1.74 -10.97
CA ASN A 11 -7.48 1.87 -11.97
C ASN A 11 -7.69 3.13 -12.82
N THR A 12 -8.94 3.42 -13.18
CA THR A 12 -9.26 4.63 -13.97
C THR A 12 -9.01 5.92 -13.19
N ALA A 13 -9.13 5.90 -11.85
CA ALA A 13 -8.85 7.05 -10.99
C ALA A 13 -7.36 7.44 -10.99
N ILE A 14 -6.45 6.50 -11.26
CA ILE A 14 -5.01 6.74 -11.40
C ILE A 14 -4.54 6.83 -12.86
N GLY A 15 -5.48 6.94 -13.82
CA GLY A 15 -5.18 7.03 -15.25
C GLY A 15 -4.83 5.70 -15.93
N GLY A 16 -5.07 4.57 -15.26
CA GLY A 16 -4.91 3.23 -15.80
C GLY A 16 -6.16 2.72 -16.52
N THR A 17 -6.17 1.42 -16.82
CA THR A 17 -7.27 0.70 -17.46
C THR A 17 -7.64 -0.57 -16.68
N ASP A 18 -8.82 -1.10 -16.95
CA ASP A 18 -9.35 -2.30 -16.27
C ASP A 18 -8.63 -3.61 -16.66
N ASP A 19 -7.81 -3.57 -17.72
CA ASP A 19 -7.14 -4.77 -18.27
C ASP A 19 -5.78 -5.06 -17.61
N PHE A 20 -5.30 -4.18 -16.73
CA PHE A 20 -3.99 -4.29 -16.08
C PHE A 20 -4.09 -4.26 -14.55
N VAL A 21 -3.07 -4.85 -13.92
CA VAL A 21 -2.83 -4.71 -12.47
C VAL A 21 -1.71 -3.70 -12.28
N TYR A 22 -1.99 -2.63 -11.55
CA TYR A 22 -1.02 -1.59 -11.19
C TYR A 22 -0.54 -1.82 -9.76
N LEU A 23 0.78 -1.77 -9.55
CA LEU A 23 1.39 -1.98 -8.23
C LEU A 23 1.47 -0.66 -7.46
N ILE A 24 1.47 -0.76 -6.13
CA ILE A 24 1.59 0.41 -5.23
C ILE A 24 3.01 0.62 -4.68
N VAL A 25 3.92 -0.31 -4.93
CA VAL A 25 5.35 -0.18 -4.60
C VAL A 25 6.02 0.62 -5.71
N ASN A 26 6.74 1.67 -5.35
CA ASN A 26 7.40 2.57 -6.30
C ASN A 26 8.86 2.80 -5.91
N ASP A 27 9.66 3.23 -6.87
CA ASP A 27 11.03 3.70 -6.66
C ASP A 27 11.01 5.06 -5.95
N ILE A 28 11.78 5.20 -4.87
CA ILE A 28 11.89 6.44 -4.09
C ILE A 28 12.77 7.49 -4.77
N GLY A 29 13.55 7.09 -5.79
CA GLY A 29 14.35 8.00 -6.62
C GLY A 29 15.74 8.31 -6.06
N SER A 30 16.18 7.63 -5.01
CA SER A 30 17.52 7.75 -4.41
C SER A 30 18.13 6.37 -4.15
N LEU A 31 19.45 6.31 -4.04
CA LEU A 31 20.14 5.08 -3.64
C LEU A 31 19.98 4.84 -2.14
N SER A 32 20.06 3.58 -1.72
CA SER A 32 20.06 3.21 -0.31
C SER A 32 21.32 3.71 0.41
N GLY A 33 21.21 4.02 1.70
CA GLY A 33 22.32 4.50 2.53
C GLY A 33 22.49 6.02 2.51
N GLU A 34 21.57 6.74 1.88
CA GLU A 34 21.56 8.22 1.83
C GLU A 34 20.71 8.84 2.94
N GLY A 35 20.12 8.01 3.81
CA GLY A 35 19.46 8.39 5.06
C GLY A 35 17.97 8.11 5.07
N LEU A 36 17.27 8.34 3.96
CA LEU A 36 15.85 8.00 3.77
C LEU A 36 15.72 6.98 2.64
N ASP A 37 15.62 5.70 3.03
CA ASP A 37 15.72 4.58 2.08
C ASP A 37 14.36 3.98 1.70
N PHE A 38 13.31 4.21 2.50
CA PHE A 38 11.96 3.72 2.23
C PHE A 38 10.89 4.58 2.92
N ILE A 39 9.65 4.47 2.42
CA ILE A 39 8.47 5.11 2.98
C ILE A 39 7.35 4.08 3.08
N ASP A 40 6.92 3.77 4.30
CA ASP A 40 5.67 3.06 4.56
C ASP A 40 4.51 4.05 4.46
N GLY A 41 4.01 4.24 3.24
CA GLY A 41 2.98 5.23 2.90
C GLY A 41 1.54 4.76 3.19
N MET A 42 0.56 5.52 2.68
CA MET A 42 -0.87 5.28 2.93
C MET A 42 -1.33 3.84 2.63
N THR A 43 -0.85 3.25 1.54
CA THR A 43 -1.22 1.89 1.13
C THR A 43 -0.73 0.82 2.11
N PHE A 44 0.36 1.08 2.85
CA PHE A 44 0.78 0.24 3.97
C PHE A 44 -0.13 0.46 5.20
N LEU A 45 -0.44 1.71 5.53
CA LEU A 45 -1.28 2.09 6.67
C LEU A 45 -2.73 1.59 6.56
N GLU A 46 -3.23 1.37 5.35
CA GLU A 46 -4.54 0.74 5.12
C GLU A 46 -4.61 -0.71 5.62
N ARG A 47 -3.47 -1.40 5.71
CA ARG A 47 -3.41 -2.83 6.08
C ARG A 47 -3.01 -3.05 7.52
N PHE A 48 -2.20 -2.15 8.08
CA PHE A 48 -1.67 -2.27 9.43
C PHE A 48 -2.19 -1.17 10.35
N PHE A 49 -2.60 -1.55 11.56
CA PHE A 49 -2.88 -0.58 12.60
C PHE A 49 -1.55 -0.01 13.09
N THR A 50 -1.43 1.32 13.14
CA THR A 50 -0.18 2.00 13.50
C THR A 50 -0.34 2.90 14.73
N VAL A 51 0.68 2.90 15.59
CA VAL A 51 0.78 3.77 16.77
C VAL A 51 2.04 4.62 16.68
N PHE A 52 1.86 5.94 16.80
CA PHE A 52 2.94 6.92 16.89
C PHE A 52 3.09 7.36 18.34
N ASP A 53 4.14 6.92 19.01
CA ASP A 53 4.44 7.31 20.39
C ASP A 53 5.65 8.25 20.41
N SER A 54 5.36 9.55 20.47
CA SER A 54 6.37 10.61 20.51
C SER A 54 7.10 10.69 21.85
N ALA A 55 6.47 10.31 22.96
CA ALA A 55 7.11 10.32 24.28
C ALA A 55 8.17 9.20 24.38
N GLY A 56 7.89 8.04 23.79
CA GLY A 56 8.82 6.92 23.70
C GLY A 56 9.73 6.93 22.46
N SER A 57 9.57 7.90 21.55
CA SER A 57 10.27 7.94 20.25
C SER A 57 10.20 6.61 19.48
N ARG A 58 8.99 6.04 19.38
CA ARG A 58 8.78 4.70 18.81
C ARG A 58 7.55 4.65 17.90
N PHE A 59 7.62 3.71 16.97
CA PHE A 59 6.55 3.36 16.04
C PHE A 59 6.14 1.90 16.28
N GLY A 60 4.84 1.65 16.34
CA GLY A 60 4.28 0.32 16.54
C GLY A 60 3.33 -0.05 15.40
N ILE A 61 3.35 -1.32 15.01
CA ILE A 61 2.45 -1.90 14.00
C ILE A 61 1.77 -3.16 14.51
N ALA A 62 0.53 -3.38 14.09
CA ALA A 62 -0.21 -4.61 14.33
C ALA A 62 -1.05 -4.98 13.11
N THR A 63 -1.26 -6.29 12.91
CA THR A 63 -2.19 -6.79 11.90
C THR A 63 -3.61 -6.33 12.20
N THR A 64 -4.34 -5.96 11.16
CA THR A 64 -5.79 -5.74 11.20
C THR A 64 -6.53 -6.96 10.64
N GLN A 65 -7.87 -6.96 10.75
CA GLN A 65 -8.72 -7.94 10.06
C GLN A 65 -8.63 -7.86 8.52
N PHE A 66 -8.05 -6.78 7.97
CA PHE A 66 -7.91 -6.56 6.52
C PHE A 66 -6.47 -6.73 6.01
N THR A 67 -5.52 -7.12 6.87
CA THR A 67 -4.10 -7.30 6.49
C THR A 67 -3.98 -8.18 5.25
N ASP A 68 -4.64 -9.34 5.28
CA ASP A 68 -4.57 -10.35 4.21
C ASP A 68 -5.79 -10.30 3.25
N ALA A 69 -6.53 -9.20 3.22
CA ALA A 69 -7.65 -9.06 2.31
C ALA A 69 -7.17 -9.16 0.86
N THR A 70 -7.77 -10.05 0.07
CA THR A 70 -7.46 -10.26 -1.35
C THR A 70 -8.17 -9.26 -2.27
N THR A 71 -8.95 -8.34 -1.69
CA THR A 71 -9.52 -7.20 -2.39
C THR A 71 -8.70 -5.95 -2.10
N ASN A 72 -8.57 -5.09 -3.10
CA ASN A 72 -8.05 -3.73 -2.93
C ASN A 72 -9.27 -2.82 -2.74
N GLN A 73 -9.37 -2.19 -1.57
CA GLN A 73 -10.37 -1.17 -1.29
C GLN A 73 -9.84 0.17 -1.78
N GLY A 74 -10.73 1.10 -2.13
CA GLY A 74 -10.42 2.51 -2.39
C GLY A 74 -11.43 3.39 -1.69
#